data_AF-A0A023FRW3-F1
#
_entry.id   AF-A0A023FRW3-F1
#
_cell.length_a   1.000
_cell.length_b   1.000
_cell.length_c   1.000
_cell.angle_alpha   90.00
_cell.angle_beta   90.00
_cell.angle_gamma   90.00
#
_symmetry.space_group_name_H-M   'P 1'
#
loop_
_entity.id
_entity.type
_entity.pdbx_description
1 polymer ?
#
loop_
_entity_poly.entity_id
_entity_poly.type
_entity_poly.pdbx_seq_one_letter_code
_entity_poly.pdbx_strand_id
1 'polypeptide(L)'
;TGEIERCLKKVTEGVEQFEDIWQKVYNATNTNQKEKYEADLKKEIKKLQRLRDQIKTWMASSEIKDKRILMDNRKLIETQMERFKVVERETKTKAYSKEGLGGAQKVDPAQKEKEDITVWLANSIAALNIHVDQFESELESLTIGVKKKKNDNQDRVDELKSLLARHRYHILQLETLMRMLDNGTVEVCKIKKIKEDVEYYIESCQDPDFEENEFLYDDLDLRDMADFLTKSTTGTGLEHPTDNCIMDTVSNANDEAPGTDNTPASTNSSSPVPSPGLTNHSRSS
;
A
#
# COMPACT_ATOMS: atom_id res chain seq x y z
N THR A 1 -61.22 3.03 11.43
CA THR A 1 -60.72 2.01 10.48
C THR A 1 -60.05 2.63 9.27
N GLY A 2 -60.76 3.39 8.43
CA GLY A 2 -60.19 3.93 7.16
C GLY A 2 -58.96 4.86 7.28
N GLU A 3 -58.70 5.48 8.44
CA GLU A 3 -57.43 6.22 8.65
C GLU A 3 -56.23 5.27 8.76
N ILE A 4 -56.41 4.12 9.42
CA ILE A 4 -55.40 3.08 9.54
C ILE A 4 -55.10 2.50 8.16
N GLU A 5 -56.12 2.14 7.38
CA GLU A 5 -55.96 1.64 6.01
C GLU A 5 -55.21 2.64 5.11
N ARG A 6 -55.53 3.94 5.22
CA ARG A 6 -54.84 5.01 4.48
C ARG A 6 -53.37 5.14 4.89
N CYS A 7 -53.05 4.96 6.17
CA CYS A 7 -51.67 4.94 6.66
C CYS A 7 -50.92 3.69 6.18
N LEU A 8 -51.53 2.51 6.27
CA LEU A 8 -50.95 1.25 5.80
C LEU A 8 -50.64 1.32 4.29
N LYS A 9 -51.56 1.87 3.48
CA LYS A 9 -51.30 2.10 2.06
C LYS A 9 -50.08 3.01 1.82
N LYS A 10 -49.94 4.10 2.58
CA LYS A 10 -48.75 4.97 2.52
C LYS A 10 -47.46 4.26 2.96
N VAL A 11 -47.54 3.28 3.86
CA VAL A 11 -46.38 2.45 4.23
C VAL A 11 -45.97 1.59 3.05
N THR A 12 -46.91 0.90 2.39
CA THR A 12 -46.62 0.12 1.17
C THR A 12 -46.01 1.01 0.07
N GLU A 13 -46.68 2.11 -0.29
CA GLU A 13 -46.22 3.06 -1.32
C GLU A 13 -44.83 3.64 -0.99
N GLY A 14 -44.54 3.93 0.29
CA GLY A 14 -43.25 4.46 0.74
C GLY A 14 -42.13 3.40 0.78
N VAL A 15 -42.46 2.13 1.07
CA VAL A 15 -41.50 1.02 1.01
C VAL A 15 -41.13 0.68 -0.44
N GLU A 16 -42.09 0.70 -1.36
CA GLU A 16 -41.84 0.54 -2.79
C GLU A 16 -40.98 1.68 -3.35
N GLN A 17 -41.28 2.93 -3.00
CA GLN A 17 -40.44 4.08 -3.35
C GLN A 17 -39.03 4.00 -2.76
N PHE A 18 -38.89 3.54 -1.50
CA PHE A 18 -37.59 3.35 -0.88
C PHE A 18 -36.76 2.29 -1.62
N GLU A 19 -37.34 1.16 -2.01
CA GLU A 19 -36.65 0.10 -2.76
C GLU A 19 -36.28 0.57 -4.18
N ASP A 20 -37.17 1.25 -4.91
CA ASP A 20 -36.87 1.81 -6.24
C ASP A 20 -35.71 2.84 -6.20
N ILE A 21 -35.70 3.73 -5.20
CA ILE A 21 -34.59 4.68 -5.00
C ILE A 21 -33.31 3.93 -4.56
N TRP A 22 -33.42 2.89 -3.73
CA TRP A 22 -32.27 2.08 -3.29
C TRP A 22 -31.57 1.38 -4.46
N GLN A 23 -32.34 0.78 -5.37
CA GLN A 23 -31.83 0.20 -6.62
C GLN A 23 -31.15 1.27 -7.48
N LYS A 24 -31.71 2.49 -7.55
CA LYS A 24 -31.09 3.62 -8.27
C LYS A 24 -29.79 4.09 -7.64
N VAL A 25 -29.64 4.07 -6.30
CA VAL A 25 -28.36 4.38 -5.62
C VAL A 25 -27.27 3.36 -5.98
N TYR A 26 -27.59 2.07 -6.06
CA TYR A 26 -26.63 1.03 -6.42
C TYR A 26 -26.27 1.01 -7.91
N ASN A 27 -27.24 1.28 -8.79
CA ASN A 27 -27.04 1.28 -10.24
C ASN A 27 -26.47 2.61 -10.79
N ALA A 28 -26.46 3.69 -9.99
CA ALA A 28 -25.91 4.98 -10.41
C ALA A 28 -24.37 4.96 -10.48
N THR A 29 -23.85 5.05 -11.71
CA THR A 29 -22.40 5.20 -11.97
C THR A 29 -21.90 6.65 -11.83
N ASN A 30 -22.80 7.64 -11.90
CA ASN A 30 -22.49 9.07 -11.82
C ASN A 30 -22.64 9.60 -10.38
N THR A 31 -21.58 10.23 -9.84
CA THR A 31 -21.54 10.75 -8.46
C THR A 31 -22.71 11.69 -8.13
N ASN A 32 -22.98 12.70 -8.97
CA ASN A 32 -24.04 13.69 -8.73
C ASN A 32 -25.44 13.05 -8.72
N GLN A 33 -25.66 12.00 -9.53
CA GLN A 33 -26.91 11.25 -9.50
C GLN A 33 -27.00 10.39 -8.24
N LYS A 34 -25.90 9.77 -7.83
CA LYS A 34 -25.84 8.94 -6.62
C LYS A 34 -26.15 9.76 -5.36
N GLU A 35 -25.49 10.91 -5.18
CA GLU A 35 -25.75 11.84 -4.07
C GLU A 35 -27.22 12.31 -4.04
N LYS A 36 -27.79 12.60 -5.22
CA LYS A 36 -29.22 12.95 -5.34
C LYS A 36 -30.12 11.81 -4.87
N TYR A 37 -29.87 10.58 -5.33
CA TYR A 37 -30.67 9.42 -4.92
C TYR A 37 -30.48 9.09 -3.43
N GLU A 38 -29.27 9.25 -2.86
CA GLU A 38 -29.02 9.12 -1.42
C GLU A 38 -29.79 10.17 -0.60
N ALA A 39 -29.84 11.42 -1.07
CA ALA A 39 -30.64 12.48 -0.45
C ALA A 39 -32.15 12.20 -0.53
N ASP A 40 -32.63 11.63 -1.64
CA ASP A 40 -34.04 11.25 -1.79
C ASP A 40 -34.40 10.00 -0.95
N LEU A 41 -33.50 9.01 -0.87
CA LEU A 41 -33.62 7.85 0.03
C LEU A 41 -33.72 8.29 1.50
N LYS A 42 -32.93 9.30 1.89
CA LYS A 42 -32.96 9.93 3.22
C LYS A 42 -34.24 10.73 3.50
N LYS A 43 -34.91 11.26 2.47
CA LYS A 43 -36.23 11.87 2.61
C LYS A 43 -37.29 10.78 2.81
N GLU A 44 -37.25 9.71 2.02
CA GLU A 44 -38.25 8.64 2.07
C GLU A 44 -38.22 7.88 3.39
N ILE A 45 -37.03 7.52 3.89
CA ILE A 45 -36.92 6.85 5.18
C ILE A 45 -37.43 7.72 6.34
N LYS A 46 -37.32 9.05 6.25
CA LYS A 46 -37.93 9.98 7.23
C LYS A 46 -39.46 10.02 7.13
N LYS A 47 -40.08 9.77 5.97
CA LYS A 47 -41.53 9.61 5.86
C LYS A 47 -41.96 8.29 6.52
N LEU A 48 -41.27 7.19 6.22
CA LEU A 48 -41.52 5.89 6.84
C LEU A 48 -41.38 5.93 8.36
N GLN A 49 -40.35 6.60 8.91
CA GLN A 49 -40.18 6.82 10.35
C GLN A 49 -41.42 7.48 11.00
N ARG A 50 -41.99 8.51 10.38
CA ARG A 50 -43.21 9.19 10.89
C ARG A 50 -44.42 8.24 10.89
N LEU A 51 -44.59 7.45 9.83
CA LEU A 51 -45.66 6.44 9.75
C LEU A 51 -45.47 5.34 10.81
N ARG A 52 -44.23 4.91 11.06
CA ARG A 52 -43.88 3.96 12.13
C ARG A 52 -44.28 4.49 13.50
N ASP A 53 -44.02 5.77 13.79
CA ASP A 53 -44.36 6.36 15.10
C ASP A 53 -45.86 6.66 15.24
N GLN A 54 -46.57 6.96 14.15
CA GLN A 54 -48.03 6.97 14.11
C GLN A 54 -48.60 5.58 14.43
N ILE A 55 -48.08 4.53 13.79
CA ILE A 55 -48.43 3.13 14.06
C ILE A 55 -48.12 2.74 15.51
N LYS A 56 -46.98 3.15 16.07
CA LYS A 56 -46.62 2.92 17.49
C LYS A 56 -47.64 3.55 18.44
N THR A 57 -48.11 4.77 18.12
CA THR A 57 -49.12 5.49 18.91
C THR A 57 -50.47 4.75 18.87
N TRP A 58 -50.91 4.31 17.69
CA TRP A 58 -52.10 3.48 17.52
C TRP A 58 -52.00 2.12 18.21
N MET A 59 -50.83 1.48 18.21
CA MET A 59 -50.59 0.25 18.97
C MET A 59 -50.69 0.46 20.50
N ALA A 60 -50.46 1.68 21.00
CA ALA A 60 -50.65 2.02 22.41
C ALA A 60 -52.12 2.32 22.77
N SER A 61 -52.96 2.68 21.78
CA SER A 61 -54.40 2.86 21.99
C SER A 61 -55.11 1.55 22.36
N SER A 62 -56.14 1.66 23.21
CA SER A 62 -57.06 0.59 23.59
C SER A 62 -58.19 0.38 22.58
N GLU A 63 -58.39 1.32 21.64
CA GLU A 63 -59.45 1.24 20.61
C GLU A 63 -59.20 0.15 19.57
N ILE A 64 -57.94 -0.23 19.37
CA ILE A 64 -57.53 -1.19 18.34
C ILE A 64 -57.41 -2.59 18.94
N LYS A 65 -58.38 -3.45 18.58
CA LYS A 65 -58.47 -4.83 19.06
C LYS A 65 -57.48 -5.78 18.38
N ASP A 66 -57.32 -5.70 17.06
CA ASP A 66 -56.30 -6.46 16.33
C ASP A 66 -55.12 -5.56 15.96
N LYS A 67 -53.95 -5.90 16.49
CA LYS A 67 -52.69 -5.16 16.30
C LYS A 67 -51.70 -5.88 15.38
N ARG A 68 -52.04 -7.06 14.82
CA ARG A 68 -51.13 -7.88 13.99
C ARG A 68 -50.62 -7.13 12.76
N ILE A 69 -51.54 -6.61 11.94
CA ILE A 69 -51.21 -5.86 10.72
C ILE A 69 -50.37 -4.61 11.03
N LEU A 70 -50.64 -3.93 12.15
CA LEU A 70 -49.85 -2.79 12.62
C LEU A 70 -48.43 -3.22 13.04
N MET A 71 -48.29 -4.33 13.76
CA MET A 71 -46.98 -4.88 14.15
C MET A 71 -46.14 -5.24 12.93
N ASP A 72 -46.74 -5.87 11.92
CA ASP A 72 -46.01 -6.33 10.73
C ASP A 72 -45.55 -5.14 9.87
N ASN A 73 -46.40 -4.13 9.69
CA ASN A 73 -46.01 -2.88 9.00
C ASN A 73 -44.97 -2.08 9.79
N ARG A 74 -45.06 -2.05 11.12
CA ARG A 74 -44.06 -1.43 12.00
C ARG A 74 -42.69 -2.12 11.84
N LYS A 75 -42.66 -3.46 11.81
CA LYS A 75 -41.45 -4.26 11.56
C LYS A 75 -40.89 -4.02 10.16
N LEU A 76 -41.75 -3.99 9.13
CA LEU A 76 -41.34 -3.74 7.74
C LEU A 76 -40.59 -2.41 7.62
N ILE A 77 -41.10 -1.34 8.24
CA ILE A 77 -40.41 -0.04 8.29
C ILE A 77 -39.08 -0.14 9.05
N GLU A 78 -39.04 -0.83 10.19
CA GLU A 78 -37.81 -1.01 10.97
C GLU A 78 -36.72 -1.75 10.18
N THR A 79 -37.09 -2.73 9.35
CA THR A 79 -36.18 -3.39 8.39
C THR A 79 -35.64 -2.41 7.34
N GLN A 80 -36.49 -1.56 6.75
CA GLN A 80 -36.01 -0.54 5.80
C GLN A 80 -35.12 0.52 6.49
N MET A 81 -35.38 0.84 7.76
CA MET A 81 -34.52 1.73 8.55
C MET A 81 -33.14 1.13 8.77
N GLU A 82 -33.02 -0.18 9.03
CA GLU A 82 -31.71 -0.81 9.17
C GLU A 82 -30.97 -0.94 7.83
N ARG A 83 -31.68 -1.28 6.74
CA ARG A 83 -31.12 -1.21 5.38
C ARG A 83 -30.59 0.19 5.06
N PHE A 84 -31.34 1.24 5.40
CA PHE A 84 -30.87 2.62 5.24
C PHE A 84 -29.61 2.91 6.06
N LYS A 85 -29.48 2.42 7.31
CA LYS A 85 -28.25 2.60 8.10
C LYS A 85 -27.04 1.91 7.48
N VAL A 86 -27.22 0.73 6.88
CA VAL A 86 -26.13 0.03 6.17
C VAL A 86 -25.67 0.88 4.99
N VAL A 87 -26.60 1.37 4.17
CA VAL A 87 -26.29 2.28 3.04
C VAL A 87 -25.67 3.59 3.53
N GLU A 88 -26.21 4.24 4.56
CA GLU A 88 -25.65 5.49 5.07
C GLU A 88 -24.23 5.29 5.65
N ARG A 89 -23.97 4.14 6.30
CA ARG A 89 -22.63 3.77 6.77
C ARG A 89 -21.69 3.50 5.59
N GLU A 90 -22.10 2.66 4.64
CA GLU A 90 -21.30 2.37 3.44
C GLU A 90 -21.01 3.63 2.63
N THR A 91 -21.98 4.51 2.42
CA THR A 91 -21.80 5.79 1.72
C THR A 91 -20.84 6.69 2.49
N LYS A 92 -20.99 6.85 3.82
CA LYS A 92 -20.06 7.64 4.63
C LYS A 92 -18.64 7.07 4.59
N THR A 93 -18.46 5.78 4.80
CA THR A 93 -17.14 5.13 4.76
C THR A 93 -16.53 5.17 3.35
N LYS A 94 -17.33 4.94 2.29
CA LYS A 94 -16.88 5.03 0.89
C LYS A 94 -16.67 6.47 0.44
N ALA A 95 -17.25 7.49 1.07
CA ALA A 95 -16.87 8.87 0.86
C ALA A 95 -15.42 9.07 1.35
N TYR A 96 -15.13 8.74 2.61
CA TYR A 96 -13.77 8.80 3.15
C TYR A 96 -12.76 7.93 2.38
N SER A 97 -13.17 6.78 1.82
CA SER A 97 -12.29 5.92 1.00
C SER A 97 -12.23 6.27 -0.49
N LYS A 98 -13.06 7.19 -1.01
CA LYS A 98 -13.04 7.63 -2.43
C LYS A 98 -12.54 9.08 -2.58
N GLU A 99 -12.52 9.84 -1.50
CA GLU A 99 -12.05 11.22 -1.48
C GLU A 99 -10.52 11.36 -1.61
N GLY A 100 -9.76 10.26 -1.44
CA GLY A 100 -8.31 10.21 -1.67
C GLY A 100 -7.83 10.48 -3.10
N LEU A 101 -8.72 10.71 -4.08
CA LEU A 101 -8.36 11.01 -5.47
C LEU A 101 -9.23 12.07 -6.17
N GLY A 102 -10.18 12.73 -5.49
CA GLY A 102 -11.09 13.63 -6.20
C GLY A 102 -12.19 14.29 -5.39
N GLY A 103 -11.83 15.10 -4.40
CA GLY A 103 -12.79 15.95 -3.69
C GLY A 103 -12.06 16.99 -2.86
N ALA A 104 -12.10 18.25 -3.26
CA ALA A 104 -11.58 19.35 -2.45
C ALA A 104 -12.55 19.69 -1.31
N GLN A 105 -12.75 18.75 -0.38
CA GLN A 105 -13.24 19.12 0.95
C GLN A 105 -12.21 20.03 1.63
N LYS A 106 -12.69 20.85 2.55
CA LYS A 106 -11.85 21.74 3.36
C LYS A 106 -11.12 20.89 4.40
N VAL A 107 -10.08 20.19 3.96
CA VAL A 107 -9.04 19.66 4.84
C VAL A 107 -8.57 20.82 5.72
N ASP A 108 -8.53 20.63 7.03
CA ASP A 108 -7.95 21.59 7.97
C ASP A 108 -6.55 21.97 7.45
N PRO A 109 -6.20 23.27 7.32
CA PRO A 109 -4.90 23.68 6.81
C PRO A 109 -3.73 22.93 7.45
N ALA A 110 -3.78 22.64 8.76
CA ALA A 110 -2.73 21.86 9.44
C ALA A 110 -2.69 20.39 8.97
N GLN A 111 -3.84 19.76 8.77
CA GLN A 111 -3.93 18.39 8.26
C GLN A 111 -3.50 18.32 6.79
N LYS A 112 -3.84 19.33 5.99
CA LYS A 112 -3.41 19.41 4.59
C LYS A 112 -1.90 19.55 4.48
N GLU A 113 -1.29 20.45 5.25
CA GLU A 113 0.16 20.60 5.22
C GLU A 113 0.90 19.35 5.71
N LYS A 114 0.32 18.60 6.66
CA LYS A 114 0.85 17.28 7.04
C LYS A 114 0.77 16.30 5.87
N GLU A 115 -0.38 16.20 5.20
CA GLU A 115 -0.58 15.30 4.05
C GLU A 115 0.34 15.66 2.86
N ASP A 116 0.46 16.94 2.52
CA ASP A 116 1.38 17.45 1.49
C ASP A 116 2.84 17.05 1.78
N ILE A 117 3.28 17.09 3.05
CA ILE A 117 4.62 16.65 3.47
C ILE A 117 4.76 15.12 3.53
N THR A 118 3.74 14.37 3.94
CA THR A 118 3.74 12.90 3.88
C THR A 118 3.88 12.41 2.42
N VAL A 119 3.15 13.03 1.48
CA VAL A 119 3.26 12.74 0.04
C VAL A 119 4.65 13.11 -0.49
N TRP A 120 5.19 14.26 -0.09
CA TRP A 120 6.55 14.66 -0.47
C TRP A 120 7.60 13.66 0.02
N LEU A 121 7.60 13.29 1.31
CA LEU A 121 8.52 12.30 1.87
C LEU A 121 8.46 10.97 1.10
N ALA A 122 7.25 10.50 0.78
CA ALA A 122 7.05 9.26 0.02
C ALA A 122 7.65 9.34 -1.39
N ASN A 123 7.46 10.48 -2.08
CA ASN A 123 8.01 10.71 -3.41
C ASN A 123 9.53 10.83 -3.40
N SER A 124 10.11 11.52 -2.41
CA SER A 124 11.56 11.63 -2.23
C SER A 124 12.21 10.26 -1.96
N ILE A 125 11.61 9.45 -1.07
CA ILE A 125 12.07 8.07 -0.83
C ILE A 125 11.97 7.23 -2.11
N ALA A 126 10.87 7.34 -2.87
CA ALA A 126 10.71 6.60 -4.13
C ALA A 126 11.76 7.00 -5.18
N ALA A 127 12.04 8.30 -5.34
CA ALA A 127 13.08 8.79 -6.25
C ALA A 127 14.47 8.25 -5.86
N LEU A 128 14.82 8.31 -4.57
CA LEU A 128 16.09 7.79 -4.07
C LEU A 128 16.23 6.27 -4.26
N ASN A 129 15.15 5.49 -4.10
CA ASN A 129 15.18 4.05 -4.39
C ASN A 129 15.39 3.76 -5.88
N ILE A 130 14.75 4.53 -6.79
CA ILE A 130 14.99 4.39 -8.24
C ILE A 130 16.46 4.68 -8.58
N HIS A 131 17.09 5.69 -7.95
CA HIS A 131 18.52 5.95 -8.10
C HIS A 131 19.38 4.81 -7.54
N VAL A 132 19.02 4.22 -6.40
CA VAL A 132 19.70 3.03 -5.84
C VAL A 132 19.66 1.87 -6.84
N ASP A 133 18.48 1.51 -7.34
CA ASP A 133 18.33 0.44 -8.35
C ASP A 133 19.17 0.70 -9.60
N GLN A 134 19.21 1.96 -10.07
CA GLN A 134 20.00 2.37 -11.22
C GLN A 134 21.51 2.26 -10.98
N PHE A 135 22.01 2.74 -9.84
CA PHE A 135 23.44 2.67 -9.48
C PHE A 135 23.90 1.25 -9.17
N GLU A 136 23.06 0.41 -8.56
CA GLU A 136 23.36 -1.02 -8.35
C GLU A 136 23.51 -1.75 -9.69
N SER A 137 22.62 -1.48 -10.66
CA SER A 137 22.72 -2.04 -12.01
C SER A 137 23.96 -1.54 -12.77
N GLU A 138 24.29 -0.25 -12.67
CA GLU A 138 25.52 0.30 -13.27
C GLU A 138 26.77 -0.36 -12.67
N LEU A 139 26.83 -0.49 -11.34
CA LEU A 139 27.93 -1.08 -10.60
C LEU A 139 28.13 -2.57 -10.93
N GLU A 140 27.05 -3.35 -11.06
CA GLU A 140 27.12 -4.75 -11.51
C GLU A 140 27.71 -4.82 -12.94
N SER A 141 27.23 -3.96 -13.86
CA SER A 141 27.70 -3.94 -15.25
C SER A 141 29.19 -3.62 -15.36
N LEU A 142 29.69 -2.65 -14.57
CA LEU A 142 31.09 -2.25 -14.52
C LEU A 142 31.98 -3.34 -13.93
N THR A 143 31.48 -4.05 -12.91
CA THR A 143 32.17 -5.16 -12.22
C THR A 143 32.35 -6.39 -13.13
N ILE A 144 31.41 -6.65 -14.04
CA ILE A 144 31.53 -7.73 -15.04
C ILE A 144 32.48 -7.33 -16.19
N GLY A 145 32.60 -6.04 -16.50
CA GLY A 145 33.35 -5.49 -17.64
C GLY A 145 34.89 -5.39 -17.49
N VAL A 146 35.47 -5.70 -16.33
CA VAL A 146 36.85 -5.30 -15.89
C VAL A 146 38.03 -5.80 -16.77
N LYS A 147 37.80 -6.61 -17.81
CA LYS A 147 38.86 -7.28 -18.59
C LYS A 147 39.70 -6.39 -19.56
N LYS A 148 39.48 -5.06 -19.66
CA LYS A 148 40.23 -4.21 -20.63
C LYS A 148 40.72 -2.82 -20.17
N LYS A 149 40.18 -2.22 -19.11
CA LYS A 149 40.64 -0.93 -18.55
C LYS A 149 40.47 -0.99 -17.02
N LYS A 150 41.57 -1.10 -16.26
CA LYS A 150 41.50 -1.43 -14.83
C LYS A 150 41.37 -0.23 -13.89
N ASN A 151 41.84 0.97 -14.29
CA ASN A 151 41.86 2.15 -13.40
C ASN A 151 40.58 2.98 -13.54
N ASP A 152 40.26 3.42 -14.77
CA ASP A 152 39.08 4.22 -15.14
C ASP A 152 37.75 3.65 -14.58
N ASN A 153 37.58 2.32 -14.66
CA ASN A 153 36.40 1.63 -14.15
C ASN A 153 36.37 1.55 -12.61
N GLN A 154 37.53 1.59 -11.94
CA GLN A 154 37.62 1.47 -10.49
C GLN A 154 37.18 2.76 -9.81
N ASP A 155 37.64 3.91 -10.33
CA ASP A 155 37.27 5.24 -9.81
C ASP A 155 35.74 5.45 -9.88
N ARG A 156 35.10 5.09 -11.00
CA ARG A 156 33.63 5.12 -11.16
C ARG A 156 32.90 4.12 -10.26
N VAL A 157 33.46 2.92 -10.04
CA VAL A 157 32.87 1.92 -9.12
C VAL A 157 32.88 2.41 -7.68
N ASP A 158 33.93 3.13 -7.25
CA ASP A 158 34.03 3.64 -5.89
C ASP A 158 33.20 4.93 -5.68
N GLU A 159 33.05 5.76 -6.72
CA GLU A 159 32.05 6.85 -6.77
C GLU A 159 30.62 6.31 -6.58
N LEU A 160 30.21 5.30 -7.37
CA LEU A 160 28.87 4.68 -7.28
C LEU A 160 28.59 4.08 -5.90
N LYS A 161 29.59 3.46 -5.24
CA LYS A 161 29.44 2.98 -3.85
C LYS A 161 29.19 4.12 -2.87
N SER A 162 29.88 5.25 -3.04
CA SER A 162 29.68 6.43 -2.20
C SER A 162 28.27 7.00 -2.38
N LEU A 163 27.82 7.14 -3.62
CA LEU A 163 26.44 7.57 -3.96
C LEU A 163 25.39 6.62 -3.37
N LEU A 164 25.59 5.30 -3.46
CA LEU A 164 24.70 4.29 -2.87
C LEU A 164 24.63 4.36 -1.35
N ALA A 165 25.77 4.50 -0.66
CA ALA A 165 25.80 4.66 0.79
C ALA A 165 25.03 5.92 1.23
N ARG A 166 25.23 7.03 0.50
CA ARG A 166 24.55 8.32 0.72
C ARG A 166 23.04 8.24 0.46
N HIS A 167 22.61 7.65 -0.66
CA HIS A 167 21.18 7.46 -0.95
C HIS A 167 20.48 6.64 0.13
N ARG A 168 21.11 5.54 0.59
CA ARG A 168 20.58 4.71 1.69
C ARG A 168 20.52 5.49 3.02
N TYR A 169 21.48 6.38 3.29
CA TYR A 169 21.41 7.29 4.44
C TYR A 169 20.22 8.25 4.34
N HIS A 170 20.03 8.94 3.20
CA HIS A 170 18.87 9.84 3.01
C HIS A 170 17.54 9.10 3.13
N ILE A 171 17.41 7.90 2.54
CA ILE A 171 16.21 7.05 2.68
C ILE A 171 15.94 6.78 4.16
N LEU A 172 16.94 6.35 4.94
CA LEU A 172 16.79 6.07 6.37
C LEU A 172 16.33 7.32 7.16
N GLN A 173 16.87 8.50 6.87
CA GLN A 173 16.46 9.74 7.55
C GLN A 173 15.03 10.14 7.17
N LEU A 174 14.65 10.05 5.89
CA LEU A 174 13.30 10.39 5.41
C LEU A 174 12.23 9.40 5.91
N GLU A 175 12.54 8.10 5.99
CA GLU A 175 11.67 7.09 6.62
C GLU A 175 11.48 7.34 8.12
N THR A 176 12.57 7.73 8.81
CA THR A 176 12.54 8.10 10.22
C THR A 176 11.65 9.33 10.43
N LEU A 177 11.80 10.36 9.59
CA LEU A 177 10.96 11.55 9.59
C LEU A 177 9.49 11.26 9.30
N MET A 178 9.19 10.38 8.35
CA MET A 178 7.82 9.93 8.06
C MET A 178 7.17 9.34 9.32
N ARG A 179 7.86 8.43 10.00
CA ARG A 179 7.37 7.78 11.21
C ARG A 179 7.23 8.76 12.38
N MET A 180 8.14 9.71 12.52
CA MET A 180 8.04 10.79 13.52
C MET A 180 6.87 11.73 13.22
N LEU A 181 6.58 12.01 11.93
CA LEU A 181 5.46 12.86 11.52
C LEU A 181 4.12 12.15 11.77
N ASP A 182 4.04 10.85 11.51
CA ASP A 182 2.88 10.02 11.83
C ASP A 182 2.61 9.97 13.34
N ASN A 183 3.66 9.72 14.14
CA ASN A 183 3.60 9.74 15.60
C ASN A 183 3.38 11.14 16.21
N GLY A 184 3.52 12.21 15.42
CA GLY A 184 3.40 13.60 15.88
C GLY A 184 4.58 14.08 16.74
N THR A 185 5.74 13.43 16.66
CA THR A 185 6.97 13.81 17.40
C THR A 185 7.84 14.81 16.65
N VAL A 186 7.58 15.05 15.37
CA VAL A 186 8.18 16.14 14.58
C VAL A 186 7.10 17.00 13.94
N GLU A 187 7.33 18.31 13.90
CA GLU A 187 6.40 19.26 13.28
C GLU A 187 6.66 19.40 11.76
N VAL A 188 5.57 19.56 11.00
CA VAL A 188 5.57 19.86 9.56
C VAL A 188 6.53 21.03 9.22
N CYS A 189 6.55 22.08 10.03
CA CYS A 189 7.41 23.25 9.84
C CYS A 189 8.91 22.94 9.94
N LYS A 190 9.32 21.90 10.68
CA LYS A 190 10.72 21.48 10.74
C LYS A 190 11.12 20.75 9.44
N ILE A 191 10.27 19.83 8.97
CA ILE A 191 10.50 19.07 7.73
C ILE A 191 10.52 20.02 6.52
N LYS A 192 9.63 21.03 6.48
CA LYS A 192 9.59 22.04 5.43
C LYS A 192 10.92 22.80 5.23
N LYS A 193 11.78 22.92 6.26
CA LYS A 193 13.07 23.61 6.14
C LYS A 193 14.08 22.85 5.29
N ILE A 194 14.14 21.53 5.46
CA ILE A 194 15.08 20.67 4.72
C ILE A 194 14.57 20.27 3.33
N LYS A 195 13.35 20.71 2.97
CA LYS A 195 12.67 20.26 1.76
C LYS A 195 13.45 20.60 0.49
N GLU A 196 13.84 21.88 0.37
CA GLU A 196 14.53 22.41 -0.81
C GLU A 196 15.93 21.79 -0.94
N ASP A 197 16.64 21.60 0.17
CA ASP A 197 17.96 20.95 0.21
C ASP A 197 17.90 19.46 -0.20
N VAL A 198 16.87 18.72 0.25
CA VAL A 198 16.65 17.31 -0.15
C VAL A 198 16.24 17.21 -1.62
N GLU A 199 15.41 18.12 -2.13
CA GLU A 199 15.05 18.18 -3.55
C GLU A 199 16.28 18.51 -4.41
N TYR A 200 17.09 19.49 -4.00
CA TYR A 200 18.35 19.86 -4.65
C TYR A 200 19.36 18.70 -4.67
N TYR A 201 19.48 17.96 -3.56
CA TYR A 201 20.30 16.74 -3.51
C TYR A 201 19.82 15.69 -4.52
N ILE A 202 18.52 15.38 -4.56
CA ILE A 202 17.98 14.38 -5.50
C ILE A 202 18.28 14.77 -6.95
N GLU A 203 18.12 16.05 -7.30
CA GLU A 203 18.37 16.54 -8.66
C GLU A 203 19.86 16.63 -9.02
N SER A 204 20.73 16.96 -8.06
CA SER A 204 22.12 17.39 -8.33
C SER A 204 23.20 16.43 -7.81
N CYS A 205 22.86 15.32 -7.13
CA CYS A 205 23.82 14.41 -6.51
C CYS A 205 24.86 13.75 -7.44
N GLN A 206 24.70 13.86 -8.76
CA GLN A 206 25.63 13.35 -9.78
C GLN A 206 26.42 14.47 -10.49
N ASP A 207 26.22 15.73 -10.11
CA ASP A 207 26.99 16.86 -10.66
C ASP A 207 28.39 16.90 -10.01
N PRO A 208 29.49 16.95 -10.79
CA PRO A 208 30.85 17.07 -10.25
C PRO A 208 31.07 18.29 -9.35
N ASP A 209 30.29 19.37 -9.52
CA ASP A 209 30.39 20.60 -8.72
C ASP A 209 29.43 20.60 -7.50
N PHE A 210 28.75 19.48 -7.20
CA PHE A 210 27.82 19.37 -6.06
C PHE A 210 28.54 19.25 -4.70
N GLU A 211 28.30 20.21 -3.81
CA GLU A 211 28.72 20.15 -2.40
C GLU A 211 27.60 19.57 -1.52
N GLU A 212 27.90 18.49 -0.80
CA GLU A 212 26.96 17.84 0.13
C GLU A 212 26.83 18.61 1.45
N ASN A 213 25.59 18.84 1.91
CA ASN A 213 25.32 19.36 3.24
C ASN A 213 25.28 18.22 4.28
N GLU A 214 26.42 17.90 4.90
CA GLU A 214 26.52 16.89 5.97
C GLU A 214 25.60 17.18 7.18
N PHE A 215 25.20 18.44 7.40
CA PHE A 215 24.40 18.87 8.56
C PHE A 215 22.89 18.92 8.27
N LEU A 216 22.45 18.46 7.11
CA LEU A 216 21.07 18.55 6.62
C LEU A 216 19.99 18.09 7.63
N TYR A 217 20.28 17.05 8.42
CA TYR A 217 19.31 16.47 9.36
C TYR A 217 19.59 16.77 10.84
N ASP A 218 20.66 17.49 11.17
CA ASP A 218 21.11 17.63 12.57
C ASP A 218 20.13 18.41 13.45
N ASP A 219 19.41 19.37 12.89
CA ASP A 219 18.35 20.16 13.56
C ASP A 219 17.06 19.35 13.86
N LEU A 220 16.97 18.10 13.42
CA LEU A 220 15.75 17.28 13.48
C LEU A 220 15.77 16.20 14.58
N ASP A 221 16.90 16.03 15.28
CA ASP A 221 17.08 15.14 16.43
C ASP A 221 16.63 13.69 16.19
N LEU A 222 17.15 13.09 15.11
CA LEU A 222 16.72 11.76 14.61
C LEU A 222 17.36 10.57 15.35
N ARG A 223 18.24 10.81 16.32
CA ARG A 223 19.17 9.80 16.87
C ARG A 223 18.48 8.68 17.64
N ASP A 224 17.51 8.99 18.50
CA ASP A 224 16.78 7.97 19.27
C ASP A 224 15.88 7.04 18.43
N MET A 225 15.47 7.47 17.22
CA MET A 225 14.56 6.69 16.36
C MET A 225 15.31 5.94 15.24
N ALA A 226 16.42 6.49 14.73
CA ALA A 226 17.25 5.83 13.71
C ALA A 226 17.86 4.52 14.21
N ASP A 227 18.32 4.47 15.47
CA ASP A 227 18.89 3.27 16.13
C ASP A 227 17.87 2.11 16.27
N PHE A 228 16.58 2.41 16.29
CA PHE A 228 15.52 1.40 16.28
C PHE A 228 15.27 0.84 14.88
N LEU A 229 15.39 1.68 13.85
CA LEU A 229 15.17 1.30 12.47
C LEU A 229 16.32 0.44 11.93
N THR A 230 17.57 0.82 12.19
CA THR A 230 18.76 0.02 11.83
C THR A 230 18.73 -1.38 12.44
N LYS A 231 18.38 -1.51 13.72
CA LYS A 231 18.17 -2.82 14.39
C LYS A 231 17.04 -3.65 13.79
N SER A 232 15.98 -3.01 13.32
CA SER A 232 14.83 -3.70 12.72
C SER A 232 15.18 -4.26 11.34
N THR A 233 15.93 -3.51 10.53
CA THR A 233 16.35 -3.91 9.18
C THR A 233 17.41 -5.02 9.21
N THR A 234 18.22 -5.12 10.26
CA THR A 234 19.14 -6.26 10.47
C THR A 234 18.45 -7.59 10.84
N GLY A 235 17.13 -7.64 10.91
CA GLY A 235 16.35 -8.82 11.32
C GLY A 235 16.18 -9.92 10.27
N THR A 236 16.50 -9.68 8.99
CA THR A 236 16.46 -10.71 7.94
C THR A 236 17.83 -11.35 7.76
N GLY A 237 18.07 -12.47 8.46
CA GLY A 237 19.34 -13.19 8.43
C GLY A 237 19.67 -13.77 7.05
N LEU A 238 20.69 -13.20 6.40
CA LEU A 238 21.65 -13.97 5.61
C LEU A 238 22.94 -14.08 6.43
N GLU A 239 23.00 -15.12 7.23
CA GLU A 239 24.22 -15.46 7.98
C GLU A 239 25.25 -16.13 7.06
N HIS A 240 26.18 -15.31 6.57
CA HIS A 240 27.41 -15.77 5.94
C HIS A 240 28.53 -15.70 7.00
N PRO A 241 28.94 -16.81 7.64
CA PRO A 241 29.94 -16.77 8.68
C PRO A 241 31.34 -16.55 8.06
N THR A 242 32.01 -15.49 8.49
CA THR A 242 33.46 -15.35 8.32
C THR A 242 34.17 -15.59 9.65
N ASP A 243 35.15 -16.49 9.59
CA ASP A 243 36.31 -16.64 10.47
C ASP A 243 36.10 -16.81 11.98
N ASN A 244 36.65 -17.92 12.50
CA ASN A 244 37.65 -17.77 13.55
C ASN A 244 38.75 -18.85 13.47
N CYS A 245 40.00 -18.43 13.66
CA CYS A 245 41.19 -19.26 13.57
C CYS A 245 41.45 -20.07 14.86
N ILE A 246 42.04 -21.27 14.77
CA ILE A 246 43.00 -21.80 15.76
C ILE A 246 44.11 -22.59 15.04
N MET A 247 45.36 -22.42 15.51
CA MET A 247 46.57 -23.12 15.05
C MET A 247 46.72 -24.54 15.64
N ASP A 248 47.16 -25.45 14.78
CA ASP A 248 48.33 -26.34 14.91
C ASP A 248 48.52 -27.32 16.10
N THR A 249 49.12 -28.48 15.75
CA THR A 249 49.89 -29.42 16.59
C THR A 249 49.11 -30.33 17.56
N VAL A 250 49.05 -31.64 17.23
CA VAL A 250 49.92 -32.69 17.83
C VAL A 250 49.93 -33.94 16.92
N SER A 251 51.08 -34.59 16.84
CA SER A 251 51.39 -35.78 16.04
C SER A 251 50.60 -37.05 16.36
N ASN A 252 50.41 -37.91 15.35
CA ASN A 252 51.00 -39.26 15.42
C ASN A 252 51.16 -39.90 14.02
N ALA A 253 52.12 -40.82 13.91
CA ALA A 253 52.51 -41.50 12.66
C ALA A 253 52.03 -42.97 12.61
N ASN A 254 52.43 -43.68 11.54
CA ASN A 254 52.26 -45.13 11.27
C ASN A 254 50.88 -45.50 10.68
N ASP A 255 50.73 -46.43 9.72
CA ASP A 255 51.71 -47.10 8.83
C ASP A 255 50.99 -47.69 7.59
N GLU A 256 51.76 -48.32 6.69
CA GLU A 256 51.37 -49.35 5.70
C GLU A 256 50.20 -49.11 4.71
N ALA A 257 50.56 -49.05 3.42
CA ALA A 257 49.76 -49.64 2.33
C ALA A 257 50.15 -51.12 2.17
N PRO A 258 49.26 -52.02 1.67
CA PRO A 258 49.43 -52.43 0.26
C PRO A 258 48.18 -52.97 -0.50
N GLY A 259 48.15 -52.75 -1.83
CA GLY A 259 47.41 -53.57 -2.83
C GLY A 259 45.87 -53.60 -2.77
N THR A 260 45.12 -54.07 -3.77
CA THR A 260 45.37 -54.45 -5.19
C THR A 260 44.02 -54.47 -5.92
N ASP A 261 44.05 -54.50 -7.26
CA ASP A 261 42.93 -54.70 -8.23
C ASP A 261 41.55 -55.21 -7.75
N ASN A 262 40.49 -54.67 -8.36
CA ASN A 262 39.59 -55.47 -9.23
C ASN A 262 38.49 -54.64 -9.93
N THR A 263 38.42 -54.74 -11.25
CA THR A 263 37.24 -54.41 -12.07
C THR A 263 36.38 -55.67 -12.23
N PRO A 264 35.05 -55.57 -12.47
CA PRO A 264 34.58 -56.14 -13.73
C PRO A 264 33.44 -55.36 -14.45
N ALA A 265 33.42 -55.63 -15.75
CA ALA A 265 32.67 -55.05 -16.85
C ALA A 265 31.13 -55.23 -16.88
N SER A 266 30.49 -54.33 -17.66
CA SER A 266 29.34 -54.57 -18.57
C SER A 266 27.97 -54.93 -17.95
N THR A 267 26.80 -54.51 -18.46
CA THR A 267 26.36 -54.00 -19.79
C THR A 267 25.40 -52.78 -19.58
N ASN A 268 24.69 -52.15 -20.54
CA ASN A 268 24.47 -52.43 -21.97
C ASN A 268 24.14 -51.17 -22.84
N SER A 269 23.95 -51.42 -24.13
CA SER A 269 23.49 -50.57 -25.24
C SER A 269 22.07 -49.96 -25.17
N SER A 270 21.90 -48.72 -25.66
CA SER A 270 21.32 -48.45 -27.01
C SER A 270 21.03 -46.95 -27.26
N SER A 271 21.52 -46.42 -28.39
CA SER A 271 20.95 -45.25 -29.11
C SER A 271 20.28 -45.78 -30.40
N PRO A 272 19.44 -45.02 -31.16
CA PRO A 272 19.98 -43.93 -32.00
C PRO A 272 19.03 -42.77 -32.44
N VAL A 273 19.69 -41.71 -32.94
CA VAL A 273 19.30 -40.63 -33.92
C VAL A 273 18.06 -39.71 -33.77
N PRO A 274 18.19 -38.42 -34.18
CA PRO A 274 17.12 -37.41 -34.27
C PRO A 274 16.67 -37.11 -35.73
N SER A 275 15.54 -36.39 -35.92
CA SER A 275 15.17 -35.59 -37.12
C SER A 275 13.71 -35.07 -37.03
N PRO A 276 13.24 -34.16 -37.92
CA PRO A 276 13.96 -33.18 -38.75
C PRO A 276 13.37 -31.75 -38.66
N GLY A 277 14.03 -30.78 -39.31
CA GLY A 277 13.46 -29.45 -39.54
C GLY A 277 12.49 -29.39 -40.72
N LEU A 278 11.70 -28.30 -40.80
CA LEU A 278 10.79 -28.02 -41.92
C LEU A 278 10.92 -26.56 -42.35
N THR A 279 11.50 -26.35 -43.53
CA THR A 279 11.40 -25.10 -44.29
C THR A 279 10.16 -25.15 -45.18
N ASN A 280 9.35 -24.09 -45.21
CA ASN A 280 8.66 -23.73 -46.45
C ASN A 280 8.40 -22.22 -46.56
N HIS A 281 8.27 -21.77 -47.80
CA HIS A 281 8.24 -20.36 -48.22
C HIS A 281 6.84 -19.75 -48.18
N SER A 282 6.75 -18.41 -48.11
CA SER A 282 5.99 -17.59 -49.08
C SER A 282 6.20 -16.10 -48.84
N ARG A 283 6.30 -15.31 -49.92
CA ARG A 283 6.33 -13.84 -49.91
C ARG A 283 5.77 -13.33 -51.25
N SER A 284 4.91 -12.31 -51.20
CA SER A 284 4.20 -11.69 -52.32
C SER A 284 3.16 -12.61 -53.02
N SER A 285 2.00 -12.12 -53.45
CA SER A 285 1.52 -10.73 -53.59
C SER A 285 0.12 -10.55 -53.00
#